data_AF-A0A784Q7A6-F1
#
_entry.id   AF-A0A784Q7A6-F1
#
_cell.length_a   1.000
_cell.length_b   1.000
_cell.length_c   1.000
_cell.angle_alpha   90.00
_cell.angle_beta   90.00
_cell.angle_gamma   90.00
#
_symmetry.space_group_name_H-M   'P 1'
#
loop_
_entity.id
_entity.type
_entity.pdbx_description
1 polymer ?
#
loop_
_entity_poly.entity_id
_entity_poly.type
_entity_poly.pdbx_seq_one_letter_code
_entity_poly.pdbx_strand_id
1 'polypeptide(L)'
;LQRIVSYDYLLVHTSDVPRGPKSLHPAVPHRGAELLVKRSAIQAGLHLMLSRELIKVVFAAEGILYQATNLTGRFVRLLMSQYSKELAERASWVTKQFYEYTDEELASYISQNVGQWGSEFDRLTAIDLLDL
;
A
#
# COMPACT_ATOMS: atom_id res chain seq x y z
N LEU A 1 -3.50 3.50 9.20
CA LEU A 1 -2.20 3.75 8.48
C LEU A 1 -1.65 2.46 7.88
N GLN A 2 -1.57 1.36 8.64
CA GLN A 2 -0.97 0.10 8.19
C GLN A 2 -1.52 -0.39 6.84
N ARG A 3 -2.84 -0.39 6.65
CA ARG A 3 -3.47 -0.72 5.36
C ARG A 3 -2.93 0.08 4.16
N ILE A 4 -2.63 1.36 4.35
CA ILE A 4 -2.06 2.21 3.28
C ILE A 4 -0.63 1.78 2.96
N VAL A 5 0.15 1.41 3.98
CA VAL A 5 1.52 0.87 3.81
C VAL A 5 1.48 -0.46 3.05
N SER A 6 0.58 -1.37 3.45
CA SER A 6 0.37 -2.63 2.74
C SER A 6 -0.03 -2.40 1.28
N TYR A 7 -0.95 -1.47 1.02
CA TYR A 7 -1.38 -1.15 -0.34
C TYR A 7 -0.27 -0.50 -1.18
N ASP A 8 0.59 0.34 -0.60
CA ASP A 8 1.75 0.91 -1.32
C ASP A 8 2.68 -0.20 -1.84
N TYR A 9 2.98 -1.19 -1.01
CA TYR A 9 3.78 -2.35 -1.40
C TYR A 9 3.08 -3.19 -2.48
N LEU A 10 1.85 -3.63 -2.21
CA LEU A 10 1.09 -4.51 -3.10
C LEU A 10 0.84 -3.87 -4.48
N LEU A 11 0.71 -2.54 -4.53
CA LEU A 11 0.47 -1.78 -5.74
C LEU A 11 1.61 -1.91 -6.76
N VAL A 12 2.86 -1.93 -6.30
CA VAL A 12 4.04 -1.99 -7.17
C VAL A 12 4.58 -3.41 -7.35
N HIS A 13 4.29 -4.29 -6.39
CA HIS A 13 4.72 -5.70 -6.35
C HIS A 13 3.56 -6.68 -6.58
N THR A 14 2.62 -6.38 -7.48
CA THR A 14 1.41 -7.20 -7.69
C THR A 14 1.65 -8.67 -8.00
N SER A 15 2.79 -9.04 -8.60
CA SER A 15 3.13 -10.45 -8.89
C SER A 15 3.41 -11.28 -7.65
N ASP A 16 3.64 -10.64 -6.50
CA ASP A 16 3.82 -11.31 -5.21
C ASP A 16 2.49 -11.88 -4.66
N VAL A 17 1.36 -11.45 -5.23
CA VAL A 17 0.01 -11.97 -4.91
C VAL A 17 -0.39 -13.04 -5.94
N PRO A 18 -0.93 -14.20 -5.52
CA PRO A 18 -1.38 -15.24 -6.44
C PRO A 18 -2.37 -14.71 -7.50
N ARG A 19 -2.10 -15.02 -8.78
CA ARG A 19 -2.87 -14.53 -9.95
C ARG A 19 -2.83 -13.01 -10.12
N GLY A 20 -1.84 -12.34 -9.54
CA GLY A 20 -1.58 -10.92 -9.74
C GLY A 20 -1.04 -10.57 -11.12
N PRO A 21 -1.33 -9.36 -11.63
CA PRO A 21 -0.70 -8.85 -12.84
C PRO A 21 0.81 -8.67 -12.63
N LYS A 22 1.54 -8.46 -13.73
CA LYS A 22 2.98 -8.19 -13.69
C LYS A 22 3.27 -6.96 -12.82
N SER A 23 4.19 -7.10 -11.86
CA SER A 23 4.67 -6.00 -11.02
C SER A 23 5.22 -4.84 -11.84
N LEU A 24 5.08 -3.63 -11.29
CA LEU A 24 5.73 -2.43 -11.84
C LEU A 24 7.21 -2.41 -11.49
N HIS A 25 7.54 -2.87 -10.30
CA HIS A 25 8.92 -2.89 -9.80
C HIS A 25 9.53 -4.28 -10.00
N PRO A 26 10.84 -4.36 -10.27
CA PRO A 26 11.53 -5.63 -10.39
C PRO A 26 11.55 -6.38 -9.06
N ALA A 27 11.52 -7.71 -9.12
CA ALA A 27 11.61 -8.59 -7.97
C ALA A 27 13.06 -8.68 -7.44
N VAL A 28 13.57 -7.55 -6.92
CA VAL A 28 14.89 -7.50 -6.28
C VAL A 28 14.87 -8.26 -4.95
N PRO A 29 16.00 -8.84 -4.51
CA PRO A 29 16.14 -9.38 -3.17
C PRO A 29 15.79 -8.33 -2.11
N HIS A 30 15.30 -8.74 -0.94
CA HIS A 30 15.15 -7.86 0.23
C HIS A 30 14.10 -6.74 0.11
N ARG A 31 13.24 -6.79 -0.92
CA ARG A 31 12.13 -5.83 -1.11
C ARG A 31 11.09 -5.83 0.01
N GLY A 32 10.93 -6.92 0.77
CA GLY A 32 10.06 -6.92 1.95
C GLY A 32 10.40 -5.83 2.98
N ALA A 33 11.65 -5.36 3.02
CA ALA A 33 12.07 -4.24 3.87
C ALA A 33 11.37 -2.92 3.49
N GLU A 34 10.87 -2.75 2.26
CA GLU A 34 10.14 -1.56 1.82
C GLU A 34 8.94 -1.24 2.72
N LEU A 35 8.27 -2.27 3.26
CA LEU A 35 7.15 -2.10 4.19
C LEU A 35 7.57 -1.34 5.47
N LEU A 36 8.81 -1.51 5.92
CA LEU A 36 9.37 -0.82 7.08
C LEU A 36 9.82 0.59 6.73
N VAL A 37 10.62 0.74 5.67
CA VAL A 37 11.29 2.02 5.37
C VAL A 37 10.34 3.08 4.83
N LYS A 38 9.24 2.68 4.16
CA LYS A 38 8.33 3.63 3.51
C LYS A 38 7.28 4.24 4.44
N ARG A 39 7.11 3.75 5.68
CA ARG A 39 6.06 4.23 6.60
C ARG A 39 6.14 5.75 6.81
N SER A 40 7.33 6.29 7.04
CA SER A 40 7.55 7.73 7.24
C SER A 40 7.29 8.54 5.97
N ALA A 41 7.72 8.04 4.81
CA ALA A 41 7.47 8.67 3.52
C ALA A 41 5.97 8.72 3.18
N ILE A 42 5.23 7.64 3.48
CA ILE A 42 3.77 7.57 3.31
C ILE A 42 3.08 8.58 4.22
N GLN A 43 3.47 8.68 5.49
CA GLN A 43 2.91 9.68 6.40
C GLN A 43 3.17 11.11 5.91
N ALA A 44 4.39 11.42 5.47
CA ALA A 44 4.72 12.71 4.88
C ALA A 44 3.87 13.01 3.63
N GLY A 45 3.65 12.01 2.77
CA GLY A 45 2.77 12.10 1.60
C GLY A 45 1.31 12.36 1.97
N LEU A 46 0.79 11.69 3.00
CA LEU A 46 -0.56 11.93 3.53
C LEU A 46 -0.71 13.36 4.06
N HIS A 47 0.28 13.86 4.80
CA HIS A 47 0.29 15.26 5.27
C HIS A 47 0.32 16.25 4.10
N LEU A 48 1.11 15.97 3.06
CA LEU A 48 1.13 16.81 1.86
C LEU A 48 -0.23 16.82 1.15
N MET A 49 -0.86 15.65 0.97
CA MET A 49 -2.18 15.54 0.36
C MET A 49 -3.27 16.25 1.19
N LEU A 50 -3.19 16.18 2.52
CA LEU A 50 -4.07 16.94 3.43
C LEU A 50 -3.88 18.45 3.27
N SER A 51 -2.64 18.93 3.22
CA SER A 51 -2.32 20.37 3.06
C SER A 51 -2.85 20.97 1.75
N ARG A 52 -3.18 20.11 0.77
CA ARG A 52 -3.70 20.48 -0.55
C ARG A 52 -5.17 20.09 -0.75
N GLU A 53 -5.85 19.69 0.33
CA GLU A 53 -7.26 19.27 0.32
C GLU A 53 -7.53 18.12 -0.67
N LEU A 54 -6.50 17.36 -1.05
CA LEU A 54 -6.65 16.19 -1.92
C LEU A 54 -7.25 15.01 -1.15
N ILE A 55 -7.10 14.98 0.16
CA ILE A 55 -7.76 14.03 1.05
C ILE A 55 -8.24 14.78 2.29
N LYS A 56 -9.09 14.14 3.08
CA LYS A 56 -9.50 14.59 4.42
C LYS A 56 -9.41 13.45 5.42
N VAL A 57 -9.28 13.81 6.70
CA VAL A 57 -9.36 12.86 7.82
C VAL A 57 -10.82 12.63 8.21
N VAL A 58 -11.17 11.37 8.46
CA VAL A 58 -12.44 10.95 9.04
C VAL A 58 -12.13 10.19 10.32
N PHE A 59 -12.75 10.61 11.42
CA PHE A 59 -12.66 9.91 12.70
C PHE A 59 -13.75 8.83 12.75
N ALA A 60 -13.34 7.60 12.97
CA ALA A 60 -14.20 6.44 13.12
C ALA A 60 -13.91 5.74 14.46
N ALA A 61 -14.74 4.77 14.84
CA ALA A 61 -14.53 4.02 16.09
C ALA A 61 -13.20 3.26 16.09
N GLU A 62 -12.74 2.88 14.89
CA GLU A 62 -11.52 2.14 14.60
C GLU A 62 -10.29 3.08 14.46
N GLY A 63 -10.48 4.39 14.57
CA GLY A 63 -9.42 5.40 14.58
C GLY A 63 -9.48 6.40 13.42
N ILE A 64 -8.32 6.71 12.83
CA ILE A 64 -8.16 7.74 11.79
C ILE A 64 -8.19 7.10 10.41
N LEU A 65 -9.19 7.49 9.61
CA LEU A 65 -9.34 7.12 8.21
C LEU A 65 -9.05 8.32 7.30
N TYR A 66 -8.67 8.02 6.06
CA TYR A 66 -8.42 9.02 5.02
C TYR A 66 -9.44 8.84 3.89
N GLN A 67 -10.06 9.93 3.48
CA GLN A 67 -11.05 9.92 2.41
C GLN A 67 -10.66 10.90 1.30
N ALA A 68 -10.79 10.46 0.04
CA ALA A 68 -10.64 11.31 -1.13
C ALA A 68 -11.67 12.46 -1.11
N THR A 69 -11.27 13.63 -1.58
CA THR A 69 -12.16 14.77 -1.82
C THR A 69 -12.58 14.82 -3.29
N ASN A 70 -13.39 15.83 -3.64
CA ASN A 70 -13.71 16.13 -5.04
C ASN A 70 -12.47 16.53 -5.88
N LEU A 71 -11.38 16.97 -5.24
CA LEU A 71 -10.14 17.35 -5.90
C LEU A 71 -9.27 16.13 -6.28
N THR A 72 -9.31 15.04 -5.50
CA THR A 72 -8.45 13.86 -5.72
C THR A 72 -8.60 13.32 -7.13
N GLY A 73 -9.83 13.07 -7.57
CA GLY A 73 -10.09 12.51 -8.89
C GLY A 73 -9.66 13.44 -10.02
N ARG A 74 -9.74 14.77 -9.81
CA ARG A 74 -9.24 15.77 -10.78
C ARG A 74 -7.71 15.72 -10.84
N PHE A 75 -7.05 15.69 -9.70
CA PHE A 75 -5.60 15.62 -9.59
C PHE A 75 -5.04 14.34 -10.22
N VAL A 76 -5.61 13.17 -9.90
CA VAL A 76 -5.18 11.88 -10.47
C VAL A 76 -5.30 11.87 -11.99
N ARG A 77 -6.33 12.50 -12.57
CA ARG A 77 -6.48 12.62 -14.03
C ARG A 77 -5.41 13.49 -14.70
N LEU A 78 -4.67 14.30 -13.96
CA LEU A 78 -3.54 15.06 -14.50
C LEU A 78 -2.27 14.18 -14.64
N LEU A 79 -2.26 12.99 -14.03
CA LEU A 79 -1.16 12.04 -14.14
C LEU A 79 -1.30 11.24 -15.45
N MET A 80 -0.65 11.73 -16.51
CA MET A 80 -0.82 11.22 -17.88
C MET A 80 0.27 10.26 -18.37
N SER A 81 1.28 9.97 -17.55
CA SER A 81 2.38 9.08 -17.95
C SER A 81 1.91 7.64 -18.14
N GLN A 82 2.66 6.85 -18.91
CA GLN A 82 2.36 5.43 -19.04
C GLN A 82 2.42 4.74 -17.67
N TYR A 83 3.41 5.12 -16.85
CA TYR A 83 3.54 4.62 -15.49
C TYR A 83 2.32 4.90 -14.62
N SER A 84 1.75 6.12 -14.66
CA SER A 84 0.57 6.44 -13.85
C SER A 84 -0.69 5.70 -14.30
N LYS A 85 -0.83 5.40 -15.60
CA LYS A 85 -1.91 4.55 -16.11
C LYS A 85 -1.78 3.12 -15.60
N GLU A 86 -0.60 2.54 -15.72
CA GLU A 86 -0.30 1.18 -15.24
C GLU A 86 -0.45 1.06 -13.71
N LEU A 87 -0.10 2.12 -12.98
CA LEU A 87 -0.32 2.22 -11.54
C LEU A 87 -1.81 2.25 -11.20
N ALA A 88 -2.63 3.01 -11.94
CA ALA A 88 -4.08 3.06 -11.73
C ALA A 88 -4.76 1.70 -12.00
N GLU A 89 -4.31 0.96 -13.02
CA GLU A 89 -4.79 -0.40 -13.30
C GLU A 89 -4.51 -1.34 -12.12
N ARG A 90 -3.30 -1.30 -11.58
CA ARG A 90 -2.90 -2.12 -10.41
C ARG A 90 -3.60 -1.69 -9.15
N ALA A 91 -3.83 -0.40 -8.94
CA ALA A 91 -4.63 0.11 -7.83
C ALA A 91 -6.07 -0.44 -7.90
N SER A 92 -6.68 -0.47 -9.09
CA SER A 92 -8.00 -1.08 -9.29
C SER A 92 -7.97 -2.58 -8.99
N TRP A 93 -6.94 -3.29 -9.44
CA TRP A 93 -6.80 -4.72 -9.19
C TRP A 93 -6.58 -5.05 -7.70
N VAL A 94 -5.66 -4.36 -7.01
CA VAL A 94 -5.40 -4.52 -5.56
C VAL A 94 -6.67 -4.23 -4.77
N THR A 95 -7.38 -3.15 -5.09
CA THR A 95 -8.64 -2.82 -4.42
C THR A 95 -9.64 -3.96 -4.57
N LYS A 96 -9.80 -4.52 -5.78
CA LYS A 96 -10.72 -5.66 -6.02
C LYS A 96 -10.28 -6.96 -5.33
N GLN A 97 -9.00 -7.19 -5.12
CA GLN A 97 -8.54 -8.39 -4.41
C GLN A 97 -8.75 -8.32 -2.91
N PHE A 98 -8.59 -7.14 -2.31
CA PHE A 98 -8.53 -6.98 -0.86
C PHE A 98 -9.70 -6.15 -0.30
N TYR A 99 -10.78 -5.91 -1.08
CA TYR A 99 -11.90 -5.08 -0.61
C TYR A 99 -12.68 -5.71 0.55
N GLU A 100 -12.75 -7.05 0.61
CA GLU A 100 -13.46 -7.76 1.69
C GLU A 100 -12.60 -7.95 2.94
N TYR A 101 -11.29 -7.71 2.85
CA TYR A 101 -10.39 -7.99 3.95
C TYR A 101 -10.58 -6.95 5.06
N THR A 102 -10.65 -7.38 6.32
CA THR A 102 -10.52 -6.45 7.45
C THR A 102 -9.08 -5.92 7.55
N ASP A 103 -8.81 -5.01 8.49
CA ASP A 103 -7.44 -4.54 8.74
C ASP A 103 -6.57 -5.70 9.27
N GLU A 104 -7.13 -6.57 10.12
CA GLU A 104 -6.48 -7.74 10.70
C GLU A 104 -6.21 -8.82 9.65
N GLU A 105 -7.16 -9.09 8.75
CA GLU A 105 -6.98 -10.07 7.68
C GLU A 105 -5.89 -9.63 6.69
N LEU A 106 -5.85 -8.34 6.35
CA LEU A 106 -4.81 -7.78 5.49
C LEU A 106 -3.45 -7.81 6.19
N ALA A 107 -3.39 -7.42 7.47
CA ALA A 107 -2.18 -7.51 8.29
C ALA A 107 -1.63 -8.94 8.33
N SER A 108 -2.51 -9.91 8.62
CA SER A 108 -2.19 -11.34 8.62
C SER A 108 -1.69 -11.80 7.25
N TYR A 109 -2.36 -11.41 6.16
CA TYR A 109 -1.92 -11.74 4.81
C TYR A 109 -0.51 -11.23 4.52
N ILE A 110 -0.20 -9.97 4.84
CA ILE A 110 1.15 -9.41 4.65
C ILE A 110 2.18 -10.17 5.50
N SER A 111 1.89 -10.38 6.79
CA SER A 111 2.82 -11.06 7.72
C SER A 111 3.17 -12.49 7.29
N GLN A 112 2.21 -13.23 6.72
CA GLN A 112 2.40 -14.60 6.29
C GLN A 112 3.28 -14.71 5.04
N ASN A 113 3.27 -13.68 4.19
CA ASN A 113 3.92 -13.71 2.89
C ASN A 113 5.20 -12.86 2.82
N VAL A 114 5.41 -11.89 3.72
CA VAL A 114 6.58 -11.00 3.70
C VAL A 114 7.92 -11.75 3.75
N GLY A 115 7.97 -12.86 4.48
CA GLY A 115 9.14 -13.76 4.52
C GLY A 115 9.49 -14.37 3.16
N GLN A 116 8.49 -14.58 2.29
CA GLN A 116 8.67 -15.13 0.95
C GLN A 116 8.97 -14.04 -0.09
N TRP A 117 8.65 -12.77 0.21
CA TRP A 117 8.93 -11.61 -0.64
C TRP A 117 10.35 -11.07 -0.46
N GLY A 118 11.25 -11.96 -0.03
CA GLY A 118 12.69 -11.74 0.00
C GLY A 118 13.20 -10.99 1.22
N SER A 119 12.45 -10.81 2.31
CA SER A 119 12.95 -10.11 3.50
C SER A 119 14.29 -10.68 4.01
N GLU A 120 15.22 -9.80 4.43
CA GLU A 120 16.47 -10.22 5.12
C GLU A 120 16.20 -10.88 6.48
N PHE A 121 15.00 -10.65 7.02
CA PHE A 121 14.58 -11.09 8.33
C PHE A 121 13.74 -12.36 8.21
N ASP A 122 14.04 -13.35 9.06
CA ASP A 122 13.17 -14.50 9.27
C ASP A 122 11.75 -14.03 9.63
N ARG A 123 10.75 -14.86 9.30
CA ARG A 123 9.32 -14.54 9.46
C ARG A 123 8.96 -13.96 10.83
N LEU A 124 9.60 -14.43 11.90
CA LEU A 124 9.38 -13.97 13.28
C LEU A 124 9.86 -12.52 13.48
N THR A 125 11.06 -12.17 13.00
CA THR A 125 11.65 -10.84 13.18
C THR A 125 10.96 -9.79 12.29
N ALA A 126 10.43 -10.19 11.13
CA ALA A 126 9.67 -9.29 10.26
C ALA A 126 8.31 -8.89 10.87
N ILE A 127 7.66 -9.80 11.61
CA ILE A 127 6.39 -9.53 12.30
C ILE A 127 6.59 -8.49 13.41
N ASP A 128 7.60 -8.70 14.26
CA ASP A 128 7.91 -7.80 15.37
C ASP A 128 8.31 -6.38 14.89
N LEU A 129 8.99 -6.26 13.75
CA LEU A 129 9.38 -4.97 13.19
C LEU A 129 8.22 -4.20 12.52
N LEU A 130 7.21 -4.92 12.05
CA LEU A 130 6.08 -4.32 11.33
C LEU A 130 4.91 -3.92 12.26
N ASP A 131 5.04 -4.14 13.58
CA ASP A 131 3.95 -4.05 14.55
C ASP A 131 2.69 -4.81 14.09
N LEU A 132 2.87 -5.96 13.41
CA LEU A 132 1.80 -6.78 12.81
C LEU A 132 1.26 -7.83 13.79
#